data_AF-A0A6G1WZ94-F1
#
_entry.id   AF-A0A6G1WZ94-F1
#
_cell.length_a   1.000
_cell.length_b   1.000
_cell.length_c   1.000
_cell.angle_alpha   90.00
_cell.angle_beta   90.00
_cell.angle_gamma   90.00
#
_symmetry.space_group_name_H-M   'P 1'
#
loop_
_entity.id
_entity.type
_entity.pdbx_description
1 polymer ?
#
loop_
_entity_poly.entity_id
_entity_poly.type
_entity_poly.pdbx_seq_one_letter_code
_entity_poly.pdbx_strand_id
1 'polypeptide(L)'
;MSLEDDLTEEIKKWATKLDDALRTAKTQNDHGDKMLSNIRAYRKDSEHFLERGDLIKSFECLIWAWAILELCKGLGLFRTDSSRDSG
;
A
#
# COMPACT_ATOMS: atom_id res chain seq x y z
N MET A 1 21.49 14.56 -8.36
CA MET A 1 20.23 14.44 -7.63
C MET A 1 20.54 14.48 -6.16
N SER A 2 19.69 15.12 -5.37
CA SER A 2 19.81 15.12 -3.91
C SER A 2 19.11 13.89 -3.32
N LEU A 3 19.41 13.56 -2.07
CA LEU A 3 18.71 12.51 -1.33
C LEU A 3 17.19 12.79 -1.24
N GLU A 4 16.82 14.07 -1.15
CA GLU A 4 15.41 14.50 -1.09
C GLU A 4 14.69 14.22 -2.43
N ASP A 5 15.37 14.48 -3.56
CA ASP A 5 14.83 14.17 -4.89
C ASP A 5 14.65 12.66 -5.06
N ASP A 6 15.67 11.87 -4.69
CA ASP A 6 15.65 10.41 -4.81
C ASP A 6 14.53 9.80 -3.96
N LEU A 7 14.38 10.27 -2.71
CA LEU A 7 13.34 9.80 -1.81
C LEU A 7 11.94 10.20 -2.31
N THR A 8 11.78 11.41 -2.83
CA THR A 8 10.52 11.89 -3.41
C THR A 8 10.08 11.02 -4.58
N GLU A 9 11.00 10.69 -5.50
CA GLU A 9 10.69 9.85 -6.66
C GLU A 9 10.38 8.40 -6.26
N GLU A 10 11.11 7.83 -5.29
CA GLU A 10 10.79 6.49 -4.78
C GLU A 10 9.42 6.46 -4.07
N ILE A 11 9.07 7.47 -3.27
CA ILE A 11 7.73 7.57 -2.65
C ILE A 11 6.65 7.57 -3.74
N LYS A 12 6.75 8.43 -4.76
CA LYS A 12 5.74 8.51 -5.84
C LYS A 12 5.61 7.19 -6.60
N LYS A 13 6.74 6.57 -6.94
CA LYS A 13 6.80 5.29 -7.66
C LYS A 13 6.12 4.17 -6.87
N TRP A 14 6.43 4.04 -5.58
CA TRP A 14 5.86 2.99 -4.75
C TRP A 14 4.42 3.27 -4.34
N ALA A 15 4.03 4.54 -4.19
CA ALA A 15 2.65 4.96 -4.01
C ALA A 15 1.78 4.57 -5.22
N THR A 16 2.25 4.85 -6.43
CA THR A 16 1.54 4.47 -7.67
C THR A 16 1.34 2.97 -7.76
N LYS A 17 2.38 2.17 -7.48
CA LYS A 17 2.27 0.70 -7.46
C LYS A 17 1.29 0.21 -6.40
N LEU A 18 1.23 0.87 -5.24
CA LEU A 18 0.30 0.51 -4.18
C LEU A 18 -1.13 0.80 -4.61
N ASP A 19 -1.38 1.96 -5.20
CA ASP A 19 -2.70 2.36 -5.68
C ASP A 19 -3.25 1.36 -6.72
N ASP A 20 -2.39 0.86 -7.62
CA ASP A 20 -2.75 -0.18 -8.58
C ASP A 20 -3.02 -1.54 -7.92
N ALA A 21 -2.22 -1.92 -6.91
CA ALA A 21 -2.47 -3.13 -6.13
C ALA A 21 -3.80 -3.04 -5.35
N LEU A 22 -4.12 -1.88 -4.78
CA LEU A 22 -5.36 -1.64 -4.04
C LEU A 22 -6.59 -1.63 -4.94
N ARG A 23 -6.45 -1.25 -6.21
CA ARG A 23 -7.54 -1.29 -7.21
C ARG A 23 -7.99 -2.71 -7.52
N THR A 24 -7.06 -3.67 -7.46
CA THR A 24 -7.33 -5.08 -7.77
C THR A 24 -7.57 -5.94 -6.54
N ALA A 25 -7.24 -5.44 -5.34
CA ALA A 25 -7.44 -6.15 -4.08
C ALA A 25 -8.93 -6.39 -3.80
N LYS A 26 -9.30 -7.67 -3.65
CA LYS A 26 -10.62 -8.10 -3.19
C LYS A 26 -10.49 -8.79 -1.84
N THR A 27 -11.25 -8.32 -0.87
CA THR A 27 -11.31 -8.86 0.49
C THR A 27 -12.18 -10.12 0.53
N GLN A 28 -11.89 -11.02 1.46
CA GLN A 28 -12.65 -12.27 1.62
C GLN A 28 -13.62 -12.26 2.81
N ASN A 29 -13.44 -11.32 3.75
CA ASN A 29 -14.21 -11.22 4.98
C ASN A 29 -14.06 -9.82 5.60
N ASP A 30 -14.83 -9.55 6.64
CA ASP A 30 -14.83 -8.28 7.40
C ASP A 30 -13.45 -7.90 7.95
N HIS A 31 -12.63 -8.89 8.30
CA HIS A 31 -11.27 -8.64 8.76
C HIS A 31 -10.39 -8.10 7.64
N GLY A 32 -10.52 -8.66 6.42
CA GLY A 32 -9.92 -8.13 5.21
C GLY A 32 -10.39 -6.70 4.90
N ASP A 33 -11.69 -6.41 5.04
CA ASP A 33 -12.22 -5.06 4.84
C ASP A 33 -11.61 -4.05 5.82
N LYS A 34 -11.48 -4.42 7.10
CA LYS A 34 -10.83 -3.59 8.10
C LYS A 34 -9.36 -3.33 7.77
N MET A 35 -8.63 -4.36 7.33
CA MET A 35 -7.23 -4.21 6.93
C MET A 35 -7.11 -3.34 5.67
N LEU A 36 -7.98 -3.49 4.69
CA LEU A 36 -8.01 -2.66 3.49
C LEU A 36 -8.28 -1.19 3.85
N SER A 37 -9.17 -0.92 4.81
CA SER A 37 -9.40 0.42 5.33
C SER A 37 -8.13 1.00 5.98
N ASN A 38 -7.41 0.21 6.77
CA ASN A 38 -6.15 0.64 7.39
C ASN A 38 -5.08 0.95 6.34
N ILE A 39 -4.92 0.11 5.32
CA ILE A 39 -3.95 0.34 4.24
C ILE A 39 -4.26 1.67 3.52
N ARG A 40 -5.54 1.93 3.22
CA ARG A 40 -5.98 3.19 2.60
C ARG A 40 -5.73 4.40 3.49
N ALA A 41 -5.90 4.27 4.81
CA ALA A 41 -5.59 5.33 5.76
C ALA A 41 -4.10 5.68 5.73
N TYR A 42 -3.20 4.70 5.83
CA TYR A 42 -1.76 4.93 5.73
C TYR A 42 -1.34 5.49 4.36
N ARG A 43 -1.97 5.06 3.27
CA ARG A 43 -1.71 5.62 1.93
C ARG A 43 -2.08 7.10 1.86
N LYS A 44 -3.20 7.49 2.48
CA LYS A 44 -3.65 8.89 2.58
C LYS A 44 -2.74 9.73 3.47
N ASP A 45 -2.28 9.18 4.58
CA ASP A 45 -1.32 9.86 5.46
C ASP A 45 0.02 10.08 4.73
N SER A 46 0.47 9.09 3.95
CA SER A 46 1.67 9.23 3.10
C SER A 46 1.54 10.39 2.10
N GLU A 47 0.39 10.51 1.44
CA GLU A 47 0.09 11.63 0.53
C GLU A 47 0.12 12.97 1.26
N HIS A 48 -0.57 13.08 2.39
CA HIS A 48 -0.60 14.30 3.20
C HIS A 48 0.78 14.75 3.67
N PHE A 49 1.65 13.81 4.07
CA PHE A 49 3.02 14.15 4.45
C PHE A 49 3.89 14.53 3.25
N LEU A 50 3.68 13.90 2.09
CA LEU A 50 4.40 14.25 0.86
C LEU A 50 4.09 15.68 0.43
N GLU A 51 2.81 16.06 0.39
CA GLU A 51 2.36 17.40 0.02
C GLU A 51 2.94 18.50 0.93
N ARG A 52 3.27 18.15 2.18
CA ARG A 52 3.86 19.05 3.16
C ARG A 52 5.38 19.03 3.20
N GLY A 53 6.02 18.22 2.35
CA GLY A 53 7.48 18.06 2.32
C GLY A 53 8.06 17.22 3.47
N ASP A 54 7.23 16.52 4.25
CA ASP A 54 7.69 15.61 5.31
C ASP A 54 7.98 14.22 4.72
N LEU A 55 9.11 14.12 4.01
CA LEU A 55 9.45 12.94 3.21
C LEU A 55 9.64 11.67 4.08
N ILE A 56 10.13 11.82 5.31
CA ILE A 56 10.34 10.69 6.23
C ILE A 56 9.01 10.09 6.66
N LYS A 57 8.07 10.92 7.13
CA LYS A 57 6.74 10.42 7.52
C LYS A 57 5.95 9.90 6.32
N SER A 58 6.13 10.54 5.17
CA SER A 58 5.51 10.08 3.92
C SER A 58 5.98 8.68 3.54
N PHE A 59 7.29 8.44 3.56
CA PHE A 59 7.88 7.13 3.31
C PHE A 59 7.45 6.09 4.36
N GLU A 60 7.50 6.44 5.65
CA GLU A 60 7.08 5.54 6.73
C GLU A 60 5.64 5.06 6.57
N CYS A 61 4.70 5.98 6.30
CA CYS A 61 3.29 5.63 6.10
C CYS A 61 3.11 4.72 4.86
N LEU A 62 3.85 4.99 3.79
CA LEU A 62 3.82 4.17 2.57
C LEU A 62 4.31 2.74 2.83
N ILE A 63 5.40 2.58 3.60
CA ILE A 63 5.93 1.27 3.96
C ILE A 63 4.95 0.50 4.86
N TRP A 64 4.31 1.16 5.82
CA TRP A 64 3.26 0.54 6.64
C TRP A 64 2.09 0.04 5.79
N ALA A 65 1.63 0.85 4.83
CA ALA A 65 0.57 0.46 3.91
C ALA A 65 0.95 -0.80 3.09
N TRP A 66 2.17 -0.85 2.56
CA TRP A 66 2.69 -2.02 1.85
C TRP A 66 2.85 -3.26 2.73
N ALA A 67 3.40 -3.11 3.94
CA ALA A 67 3.61 -4.22 4.86
C ALA A 67 2.28 -4.90 5.22
N ILE A 68 1.25 -4.12 5.52
CA ILE A 68 -0.08 -4.66 5.83
C ILE A 68 -0.68 -5.37 4.61
N LEU A 69 -0.54 -4.79 3.41
CA LEU A 69 -1.02 -5.41 2.17
C LEU A 69 -0.39 -6.80 1.95
N GLU A 70 0.94 -6.90 2.02
CA GLU A 70 1.65 -8.16 1.79
C GLU A 70 1.36 -9.19 2.88
N LEU A 71 1.27 -8.78 4.14
CA LEU A 71 0.84 -9.67 5.23
C LEU A 71 -0.59 -10.19 5.01
N CYS A 72 -1.53 -9.34 4.60
CA CYS A 72 -2.90 -9.75 4.33
C CYS A 72 -3.00 -10.73 3.15
N LYS A 73 -2.18 -10.56 2.11
CA LYS A 73 -2.06 -11.54 1.02
C LYS A 73 -1.52 -12.88 1.55
N GLY A 74 -0.45 -12.87 2.35
CA GLY A 74 0.14 -14.08 2.92
C GLY A 74 -0.81 -14.83 3.87
N LEU A 75 -1.70 -14.11 4.55
CA LEU A 75 -2.73 -14.68 5.43
C LEU A 75 -4.01 -15.10 4.68
N GLY A 76 -4.08 -14.92 3.35
CA GLY A 76 -5.26 -15.27 2.54
C GLY A 76 -6.46 -14.34 2.74
N LEU A 77 -6.28 -13.17 3.35
CA LEU A 77 -7.37 -12.21 3.57
C LEU A 77 -7.79 -11.50 2.27
N PHE A 78 -6.88 -11.41 1.30
CA PHE A 78 -7.14 -10.85 -0.03
C PHE A 78 -7.05 -11.93 -1.11
N ARG A 79 -7.93 -11.88 -2.11
CA ARG A 79 -7.78 -12.69 -3.33
C ARG A 79 -6.73 -12.06 -4.24
N THR A 80 -5.71 -12.83 -4.55
CA THR A 80 -4.94 -12.68 -5.79
C THR A 80 -5.61 -13.57 -6.83
N ASP A 81 -5.85 -13.07 -8.04
CA ASP A 81 -6.36 -13.88 -9.17
C ASP A 81 -5.27 -14.86 -9.67
N SER A 82 -4.79 -15.74 -8.78
CA SER A 82 -3.81 -16.79 -9.04
C SER A 82 -4.32 -18.19 -8.66
N SER A 83 -5.64 -18.37 -8.64
CA SER A 83 -6.28 -19.68 -8.51
C SER A 83 -7.29 -19.92 -9.63
N ARG A 84 -6.75 -20.08 -10.85
CA ARG A 84 -7.28 -21.01 -11.87
C ARG A 84 -6.17 -22.00 -12.17
N ASP A 85 -6.01 -22.98 -11.29
CA ASP A 85 -5.51 -24.30 -11.66
C ASP A 85 -5.79 -25.24 -10.49
N SER A 86 -6.18 -26.47 -10.81
CA SER A 86 -6.69 -27.56 -9.94
C SER A 86 -8.22 -27.63 -9.81
N GLY A 87 -8.84 -28.17 -10.86
CA GLY A 87 -10.21 -28.70 -10.88
C GLY A 87 -10.42 -29.51 -12.14
#